data_AF-A0A9E5D8I6-F1
#
_entry.id   AF-A0A9E5D8I6-F1
#
_cell.length_a   1.000
_cell.length_b   1.000
_cell.length_c   1.000
_cell.angle_alpha   90.00
_cell.angle_beta   90.00
_cell.angle_gamma   90.00
#
_symmetry.space_group_name_H-M   'P 1'
#
loop_
_entity.id
_entity.type
_entity.pdbx_description
1 polymer ?
#
loop_
_entity_poly.entity_id
_entity_poly.type
_entity_poly.pdbx_seq_one_letter_code
_entity_poly.pdbx_strand_id
1 'polypeptide(L)'
;MASSLYNAFSEAKDLAIDRLYDTGALALTLPFLIDHLEETWKIFGTDYWSYGVEVNRPALEALAQYVVDQGLAPWVVSPEELFPEIGL
;
A
#
# COMPACT_ATOMS: atom_id res chain seq x y z
N MET A 1 20.58 -1.01 -5.01
CA MET A 1 19.68 -1.65 -6.00
C MET A 1 18.28 -1.90 -5.42
N ALA A 2 18.16 -2.39 -4.18
CA ALA A 2 16.84 -2.56 -3.54
C ALA A 2 16.09 -1.23 -3.35
N SER A 3 16.74 -0.18 -2.84
CA SER A 3 16.16 1.15 -2.67
C SER A 3 15.70 1.78 -3.99
N SER A 4 16.56 1.74 -5.03
CA SER A 4 16.22 2.26 -6.36
C SER A 4 15.04 1.53 -6.99
N LEU A 5 14.91 0.21 -6.79
CA LEU A 5 13.80 -0.56 -7.31
C LEU A 5 12.49 -0.27 -6.55
N TYR A 6 12.56 -0.16 -5.23
CA TYR A 6 11.43 0.25 -4.40
C TYR A 6 10.91 1.63 -4.81
N ASN A 7 11.81 2.62 -4.93
CA ASN A 7 11.45 3.97 -5.34
C ASN A 7 10.80 3.97 -6.74
N ALA A 8 11.39 3.27 -7.70
CA ALA A 8 10.84 3.18 -9.05
C ALA A 8 9.42 2.56 -9.09
N PHE A 9 9.16 1.53 -8.28
CA PHE A 9 7.83 0.94 -8.20
C PHE A 9 6.83 1.79 -7.41
N SER A 10 7.27 2.51 -6.38
CA SER A 10 6.42 3.47 -5.67
C SER A 10 5.96 4.57 -6.62
N GLU A 11 6.89 5.16 -7.37
CA GLU A 11 6.58 6.18 -8.37
C GLU A 11 5.68 5.62 -9.49
N ALA A 12 5.97 4.42 -9.99
CA ALA A 12 5.14 3.78 -11.00
C ALA A 12 3.71 3.52 -10.52
N LYS A 13 3.54 3.14 -9.23
CA LYS A 13 2.22 2.96 -8.61
C LYS A 13 1.48 4.30 -8.56
N ASP A 14 2.12 5.35 -8.06
CA ASP A 14 1.49 6.67 -7.93
C ASP A 14 1.04 7.20 -9.30
N LEU A 15 1.90 7.11 -10.32
CA LEU A 15 1.55 7.47 -11.71
C LEU A 15 0.35 6.66 -12.26
N ALA A 16 0.27 5.38 -11.92
CA ALA A 16 -0.82 4.52 -12.38
C ALA A 16 -2.16 4.88 -11.69
N ILE A 17 -2.13 5.17 -10.38
CA ILE A 17 -3.32 5.56 -9.61
C ILE A 17 -3.79 6.96 -10.02
N ASP A 18 -2.89 7.92 -10.16
CA ASP A 18 -3.22 9.30 -10.58
C ASP A 18 -3.93 9.31 -11.94
N ARG A 19 -3.49 8.44 -12.85
CA ARG A 19 -4.09 8.31 -14.19
C ARG A 19 -5.54 7.80 -14.17
N LEU A 20 -5.99 7.15 -13.09
CA LEU A 20 -7.37 6.67 -13.00
C LEU A 20 -8.39 7.81 -12.89
N TYR A 21 -7.96 9.00 -12.45
CA TYR A 21 -8.82 10.20 -12.35
C TYR A 21 -8.77 11.09 -13.61
N ASP A 22 -8.41 10.52 -14.78
CA ASP A 22 -8.52 11.22 -16.07
C ASP A 22 -9.96 11.15 -16.60
N THR A 23 -10.69 12.27 -16.51
CA THR A 23 -12.08 12.38 -17.00
C THR A 23 -12.19 12.61 -18.51
N GLY A 24 -11.09 12.93 -19.19
CA GLY A 24 -11.05 13.17 -20.64
C GLY A 24 -10.73 11.91 -21.45
N ALA A 25 -9.95 11.00 -20.90
CA ALA A 25 -9.60 9.71 -21.51
C ALA A 25 -9.48 8.63 -20.42
N LEU A 26 -10.60 7.97 -20.10
CA LEU A 26 -10.65 6.94 -19.06
C LEU A 26 -9.59 5.86 -19.31
N ALA A 27 -8.75 5.63 -18.30
CA ALA A 27 -7.65 4.68 -18.36
C ALA A 27 -8.12 3.22 -18.45
N LEU A 28 -9.35 2.94 -18.00
CA LEU A 28 -9.97 1.62 -17.98
C LEU A 28 -11.36 1.68 -18.62
N THR A 29 -11.81 0.54 -19.15
CA THR A 29 -13.16 0.39 -19.73
C THR A 29 -14.26 0.18 -18.69
N LEU A 30 -13.94 0.34 -17.41
CA LEU A 30 -14.89 0.15 -16.32
C LEU A 30 -16.00 1.22 -16.41
N PRO A 31 -17.29 0.83 -16.52
CA PRO A 31 -18.39 1.78 -16.46
C PRO A 31 -18.35 2.58 -15.15
N PHE A 32 -18.65 3.89 -15.23
CA PHE A 32 -18.67 4.78 -14.06
C PHE A 32 -17.34 4.80 -13.27
N LEU A 33 -16.21 4.63 -13.96
CA LEU A 33 -14.87 4.56 -13.32
C LEU A 33 -14.63 5.69 -12.31
N ILE A 34 -14.98 6.92 -12.67
CA ILE A 34 -14.76 8.08 -11.80
C ILE A 34 -15.62 8.00 -10.53
N ASP A 35 -16.90 7.66 -10.65
CA ASP A 35 -17.78 7.49 -9.51
C ASP A 35 -17.27 6.39 -8.56
N HIS A 36 -16.81 5.26 -9.12
CA HIS A 36 -16.22 4.16 -8.35
C HIS A 36 -14.92 4.56 -7.66
N LEU A 37 -14.07 5.35 -8.32
CA LEU A 37 -12.82 5.86 -7.73
C LEU A 37 -13.11 6.82 -6.57
N GLU A 38 -14.04 7.76 -6.76
CA GLU A 38 -14.44 8.69 -5.70
C GLU A 38 -15.11 7.99 -4.52
N GLU A 39 -15.92 6.97 -4.76
CA GLU A 39 -16.49 6.12 -3.71
C GLU A 39 -15.38 5.40 -2.94
N THR A 40 -14.41 4.82 -3.65
CA THR A 40 -13.25 4.15 -3.05
C THR A 40 -12.48 5.11 -2.15
N TRP A 41 -12.20 6.33 -2.61
CA TRP A 41 -11.50 7.34 -1.83
C TRP A 41 -12.28 7.82 -0.60
N LYS A 42 -13.61 7.90 -0.68
CA LYS A 42 -14.46 8.23 0.49
C LYS A 42 -14.38 7.16 1.58
N ILE A 43 -14.23 5.89 1.20
CA ILE A 43 -14.23 4.76 2.13
C ILE A 43 -12.83 4.50 2.70
N PHE A 44 -11.81 4.49 1.82
CA PHE A 44 -10.46 4.04 2.16
C PHE A 44 -9.43 5.18 2.25
N GLY A 45 -9.78 6.39 1.82
CA GLY A 45 -8.81 7.48 1.59
C GLY A 45 -8.13 7.35 0.23
N THR A 46 -7.22 8.27 -0.08
CA THR A 46 -6.57 8.37 -1.39
C THR A 46 -5.33 7.47 -1.53
N ASP A 47 -4.72 7.06 -0.41
CA ASP A 47 -3.54 6.17 -0.39
C ASP A 47 -3.89 4.78 0.19
N TYR A 48 -4.85 4.12 -0.44
CA TYR A 48 -5.33 2.79 -0.04
C TYR A 48 -4.36 1.64 -0.39
N TRP A 49 -3.39 1.90 -1.28
CA TRP A 49 -2.27 1.01 -1.59
C TRP A 49 -0.95 1.64 -1.15
N SER A 50 -0.87 2.00 0.13
CA SER A 50 0.29 2.66 0.70
C SER A 50 1.54 1.76 0.62
N TYR A 51 2.64 2.33 0.15
CA TYR A 51 3.94 1.66 0.10
C TYR A 51 4.82 2.20 1.23
N GLY A 52 5.50 1.30 1.93
CA GLY A 52 6.45 1.65 2.99
C GLY A 52 6.09 1.06 4.35
N VAL A 53 7.11 0.84 5.18
CA VAL A 53 6.96 0.24 6.51
C VAL A 53 6.30 1.22 7.46
N GLU A 54 6.75 2.48 7.53
CA GLU A 54 6.25 3.45 8.51
C GLU A 54 4.76 3.75 8.37
N VAL A 55 4.27 3.96 7.14
CA VAL A 55 2.85 4.22 6.90
C VAL A 55 1.97 3.00 7.25
N ASN A 56 2.53 1.79 7.16
CA ASN A 56 1.85 0.54 7.47
C ASN A 56 2.17 -0.02 8.87
N ARG A 57 3.02 0.65 9.64
CA ARG A 57 3.55 0.13 10.91
C ARG A 57 2.47 -0.33 11.88
N PRO A 58 1.40 0.44 12.14
CA PRO A 58 0.35 0.00 13.06
C PRO A 58 -0.33 -1.31 12.60
N ALA A 59 -0.53 -1.48 11.29
CA ALA A 59 -1.13 -2.69 10.73
C ALA A 59 -0.16 -3.88 10.80
N LEU A 60 1.13 -3.65 10.52
CA LEU A 60 2.18 -4.68 10.60
C LEU A 60 2.38 -5.18 12.03
N GLU A 61 2.44 -4.27 13.00
CA GLU A 61 2.58 -4.60 14.42
C GLU A 61 1.35 -5.38 14.94
N ALA A 62 0.15 -4.93 14.58
CA ALA A 62 -1.08 -5.65 14.94
C ALA A 62 -1.13 -7.05 14.31
N LEU A 63 -0.76 -7.18 13.03
CA LEU A 63 -0.70 -8.47 12.36
C LEU A 63 0.31 -9.40 13.04
N ALA A 64 1.51 -8.92 13.34
CA ALA A 64 2.54 -9.72 14.01
C ALA A 64 2.05 -10.23 15.38
N GLN A 65 1.35 -9.39 16.13
CA GLN A 65 0.74 -9.79 17.39
C GLN A 65 -0.33 -10.87 17.19
N TYR A 66 -1.27 -10.67 16.26
CA TYR A 66 -2.34 -11.63 16.00
C TYR A 66 -1.84 -12.99 15.51
N VAL A 67 -0.77 -13.02 14.73
CA VAL A 67 -0.15 -14.28 14.27
C VAL A 67 0.34 -15.11 15.47
N VAL A 68 0.89 -14.47 16.50
CA VAL A 68 1.30 -15.16 17.73
C VAL A 68 0.11 -15.55 18.59
N ASP A 69 -0.86 -14.64 18.76
CA ASP A 69 -2.07 -14.90 19.56
C ASP A 69 -2.87 -16.09 19.01
N GLN A 70 -2.84 -16.30 17.69
CA GLN A 70 -3.47 -17.41 16.99
C GLN A 70 -2.60 -18.69 16.95
N GLY A 71 -1.40 -18.66 17.54
CA GLY A 71 -0.48 -19.80 17.58
C GLY A 71 0.18 -20.13 16.23
N LEU A 72 0.20 -19.19 15.28
CA LEU A 72 0.80 -19.35 13.96
C LEU A 72 2.30 -19.04 13.95
N ALA A 73 2.79 -18.29 14.94
CA ALA A 73 4.22 -18.03 15.14
C ALA A 73 4.63 -18.22 16.61
N PRO A 74 5.88 -18.65 16.86
CA PRO A 74 6.43 -18.85 18.21
C PRO A 74 6.75 -17.54 18.97
N TRP A 75 6.92 -16.41 18.29
CA TRP A 75 7.15 -15.09 18.91
C TRP A 75 6.73 -13.95 17.97
N VAL A 76 6.59 -12.74 18.52
CA VAL A 76 6.20 -11.54 17.74
C VAL A 76 7.43 -11.02 17.02
N VAL A 77 7.40 -11.03 15.68
CA VAL A 77 8.48 -10.51 14.84
C VAL A 77 8.24 -9.02 14.60
N SER A 78 9.22 -8.17 14.90
CA SER A 78 9.12 -6.73 14.66
C SER A 78 9.19 -6.38 13.16
N PRO A 79 8.63 -5.23 12.74
CA PRO A 79 8.81 -4.75 11.37
C PRO A 79 10.28 -4.66 10.92
N GLU A 80 11.18 -4.31 11.82
CA GLU A 80 12.62 -4.19 11.57
C GLU A 80 13.31 -5.55 11.35
N GLU A 81 12.77 -6.62 11.93
CA GLU A 81 13.22 -7.99 11.66
C GLU A 81 12.68 -8.52 10.33
N LEU A 82 11.48 -8.09 9.93
CA LEU A 82 10.82 -8.52 8.69
C LEU A 82 11.35 -7.80 7.45
N PHE A 83 11.65 -6.51 7.57
CA PHE A 83 12.00 -5.65 6.46
C PHE A 83 13.39 -5.04 6.66
N PRO A 84 14.26 -5.06 5.65
CA PRO A 84 15.54 -4.37 5.73
C PRO A 84 15.32 -2.85 5.76
N GLU A 85 16.18 -2.13 6.47
CA GLU A 85 16.23 -0.67 6.37
C GLU A 85 16.55 -0.27 4.92
N ILE A 86 15.61 0.43 4.29
CA ILE A 86 15.84 1.07 3.01
C ILE A 86 16.31 2.48 3.33
N GLY A 87 17.63 2.71 3.29
CA GLY A 87 18.17 4.06 3.42
C GLY A 87 17.54 4.98 2.37
N LEU A 88 16.86 6.02 2.84
CA LEU A 88 16.37 7.14 2.02
C LEU A 88 17.50 8.15 1.81
#